data_AF-A0A8D0G701-F1
#
_entry.id   AF-A0A8D0G701-F1
#
_cell.length_a   1.000
_cell.length_b   1.000
_cell.length_c   1.000
_cell.angle_alpha   90.00
_cell.angle_beta   90.00
_cell.angle_gamma   90.00
#
_symmetry.space_group_name_H-M   'P 1'
#
loop_
_entity.id
_entity.type
_entity.pdbx_description
1 polymer ?
#
loop_
_entity_poly.entity_id
_entity_poly.type
_entity_poly.pdbx_seq_one_letter_code
_entity_poly.pdbx_strand_id
1 'polypeptide(L)'
;MYLHTSTSPSASLCSVKAPAHQFPPSLSLPQPLPYVSPVPGGLQSGMSIYVQGSVPQHTKRFRVNFSCGQHEGADVALHFNPRFDGDKVVFNSMQGKKWGKEEHKGHMPFHKGQHFEIIFIVENDAYKVVVNGQPYYEFRHRIPPQQVQAVNVDGDLELQSLTVIGSAMGGGGSWLQPPCSDPLVPTPLPENPEVLAPSPPALTHYSRDPRPPLPSLSPSQLSIRCGNQRFKVFANGQPLFDYNHRFQNFQQIDTLEISGDVVLSFVQF
;
A
#
# COMPACT_ATOMS: atom_id res chain seq x y z
N MET A 1 -17.18 3.19 24.17
CA MET A 1 -16.63 1.83 24.03
C MET A 1 -16.10 1.48 25.40
N TYR A 2 -16.73 0.49 26.05
CA TYR A 2 -16.34 0.05 27.39
C TYR A 2 -15.13 -0.86 27.22
N LEU A 3 -14.03 -0.56 27.92
CA LEU A 3 -12.89 -1.48 28.04
C LEU A 3 -13.09 -2.29 29.32
N HIS A 4 -13.21 -3.61 29.17
CA HIS A 4 -13.08 -4.56 30.26
C HIS A 4 -11.60 -4.85 30.45
N THR A 5 -11.08 -4.67 31.67
CA THR A 5 -9.74 -5.12 32.05
C THR A 5 -9.79 -6.61 32.39
N SER A 6 -8.98 -7.42 31.71
CA SER A 6 -8.65 -8.77 32.16
C SER A 6 -7.13 -8.90 32.16
N THR A 7 -6.58 -9.03 33.36
CA THR A 7 -5.19 -9.31 33.65
C THR A 7 -4.89 -10.79 33.35
N SER A 8 -3.90 -11.06 32.50
CA SER A 8 -3.15 -12.32 32.52
C SER A 8 -1.68 -12.06 32.18
N PRO A 9 -0.71 -12.67 32.90
CA PRO A 9 0.70 -12.33 32.82
C PRO A 9 1.40 -13.27 31.83
N SER A 10 1.65 -12.79 30.61
CA SER A 10 2.78 -13.19 29.74
C SER A 10 2.43 -12.82 28.31
N ALA A 11 2.73 -11.57 27.94
CA ALA A 11 2.96 -11.18 26.56
C ALA A 11 3.93 -10.00 26.63
N SER A 12 5.11 -10.19 26.05
CA SER A 12 6.16 -9.18 25.99
C SER A 12 5.62 -7.89 25.37
N LEU A 13 5.59 -6.82 26.15
CA LEU A 13 5.36 -5.46 25.67
C LEU A 13 6.51 -5.08 24.72
N CYS A 14 6.20 -4.89 23.44
CA CYS A 14 6.99 -3.99 22.59
C CYS A 14 6.19 -2.70 22.41
N SER A 15 6.28 -1.82 23.42
CA SER A 15 5.79 -0.45 23.31
C SER A 15 6.89 0.38 22.65
N VAL A 16 6.69 0.79 21.39
CA VAL A 16 7.57 1.77 20.75
C VAL A 16 7.15 3.14 21.27
N LYS A 17 7.75 3.58 22.37
CA LYS A 17 7.72 4.98 22.80
C LYS A 17 8.72 5.75 21.93
N ALA A 18 8.22 6.57 21.01
CA ALA A 18 9.05 7.62 20.44
C ALA A 18 9.27 8.70 21.53
N PRO A 19 10.52 9.04 21.89
CA PRO A 19 10.76 10.13 22.83
C PRO A 19 10.35 11.46 22.17
N ALA A 20 9.42 12.16 22.81
CA ALA A 20 9.05 13.52 22.47
C ALA A 20 10.14 14.51 22.91
N HIS A 21 11.31 14.45 22.29
CA HIS A 21 12.29 15.54 22.30
C HIS A 21 13.14 15.46 21.03
N GLN A 22 12.81 16.32 20.07
CA GLN A 22 13.68 16.77 18.97
C GLN A 22 14.48 15.66 18.27
N PHE A 23 13.79 14.83 17.50
CA PHE A 23 14.44 14.36 16.28
C PHE A 23 14.61 15.60 15.39
N PRO A 24 15.83 16.00 14.97
CA PRO A 24 15.92 16.81 13.76
C PRO A 24 15.11 16.07 12.69
N PRO A 25 14.36 16.75 11.80
CA PRO A 25 13.68 16.04 10.71
C PRO A 25 14.74 15.13 10.12
N SER A 26 14.54 13.80 10.19
CA SER A 26 15.50 12.89 9.59
C SER A 26 15.43 13.24 8.11
N LEU A 27 16.39 14.04 7.66
CA LEU A 27 16.54 14.44 6.28
C LEU A 27 16.90 13.15 5.56
N SER A 28 15.89 12.37 5.18
CA SER A 28 16.07 11.28 4.25
C SER A 28 16.73 11.92 3.04
N LEU A 29 17.99 11.56 2.80
CA LEU A 29 18.75 12.11 1.68
C LEU A 29 17.94 11.86 0.40
N PRO A 30 17.89 12.84 -0.52
CA PRO A 30 17.22 12.65 -1.79
C PRO A 30 17.75 11.40 -2.49
N GLN A 31 16.83 10.63 -3.07
CA GLN A 31 17.18 9.47 -3.88
C GLN A 31 17.90 9.94 -5.15
N PRO A 32 19.02 9.30 -5.53
CA PRO A 32 19.73 9.65 -6.75
C PRO A 32 18.85 9.38 -7.97
N LEU A 33 18.92 10.27 -8.96
CA LEU A 33 18.23 10.14 -10.23
C LEU A 33 19.19 9.71 -11.36
N PRO A 34 18.73 8.90 -12.33
CA PRO A 34 17.38 8.33 -12.44
C PRO A 34 17.12 7.27 -11.36
N TYR A 35 15.91 7.31 -10.78
CA TYR A 35 15.48 6.35 -9.78
C TYR A 35 14.52 5.33 -10.39
N VAL A 36 14.70 4.06 -10.05
CA VAL A 36 13.92 2.94 -10.57
C VAL A 36 13.32 2.16 -9.41
N SER A 37 11.99 2.02 -9.40
CA SER A 37 11.27 1.16 -8.48
C SER A 37 10.69 -0.04 -9.22
N PRO A 38 11.16 -1.28 -8.97
CA PRO A 38 10.62 -2.48 -9.58
C PRO A 38 9.16 -2.73 -9.17
N VAL A 39 8.38 -3.27 -10.09
CA VAL A 39 6.99 -3.74 -9.86
C VAL A 39 6.89 -5.20 -10.31
N PRO A 40 7.35 -6.17 -9.50
CA PRO A 40 7.23 -7.58 -9.84
C PRO A 40 5.76 -7.99 -10.00
N GLY A 41 5.43 -8.69 -11.09
CA GLY A 41 4.06 -9.15 -11.35
C GLY A 41 3.11 -8.11 -11.95
N GLY A 42 3.59 -6.90 -12.25
CA GLY A 42 2.77 -5.88 -12.89
C GLY A 42 1.91 -5.07 -11.91
N LEU A 43 1.32 -3.98 -12.42
CA LEU A 43 0.32 -3.23 -11.67
C LEU A 43 -1.07 -3.86 -11.83
N GLN A 44 -1.86 -3.80 -10.76
CA GLN A 44 -3.23 -4.27 -10.72
C GLN A 44 -4.16 -3.14 -10.29
N SER A 45 -5.43 -3.26 -10.66
CA SER A 45 -6.48 -2.36 -10.18
C SER A 45 -6.55 -2.37 -8.65
N GLY A 46 -6.65 -1.20 -8.04
CA GLY A 46 -6.56 -1.00 -6.60
C GLY A 46 -5.14 -0.70 -6.09
N MET A 47 -4.10 -0.93 -6.90
CA MET A 47 -2.73 -0.52 -6.54
C MET A 47 -2.57 1.00 -6.63
N SER A 48 -1.58 1.53 -5.92
CA SER A 48 -1.23 2.95 -6.00
C SER A 48 0.29 3.16 -5.98
N ILE A 49 0.74 4.20 -6.67
CA ILE A 49 2.14 4.63 -6.64
C ILE A 49 2.16 6.00 -5.99
N TYR A 50 2.85 6.10 -4.86
CA TYR A 50 3.03 7.32 -4.11
C TYR A 50 4.43 7.88 -4.35
N VAL A 51 4.53 9.17 -4.68
CA VAL A 51 5.79 9.86 -4.95
C VAL A 51 5.83 11.16 -4.15
N GLN A 52 6.89 11.37 -3.39
CA GLN A 52 7.15 12.64 -2.71
C GLN A 52 8.49 13.21 -3.15
N GLY A 53 8.55 14.53 -3.29
CA GLY A 53 9.77 15.21 -3.68
C GLY A 53 9.67 16.73 -3.59
N SER A 54 10.71 17.41 -4.02
CA SER A 54 10.75 18.86 -4.18
C SER A 54 11.02 19.24 -5.63
N VAL A 55 10.55 20.42 -6.04
CA VAL A 55 10.89 21.01 -7.34
C VAL A 55 12.01 22.05 -7.14
N PRO A 56 13.23 21.81 -7.61
CA PRO A 56 14.28 22.82 -7.60
C PRO A 56 13.90 24.12 -8.34
N GLN A 57 14.52 25.24 -7.95
CA GLN A 57 14.26 26.55 -8.58
C GLN A 57 14.59 26.58 -10.09
N HIS A 58 15.57 25.77 -10.51
CA HIS A 58 16.03 25.70 -11.89
C HIS A 58 15.34 24.60 -12.73
N THR A 59 14.29 23.97 -12.21
CA THR A 59 13.56 22.91 -12.92
C THR A 59 13.03 23.40 -14.27
N LYS A 60 13.34 22.64 -15.32
CA LYS A 60 12.68 22.76 -16.63
C LYS A 60 11.61 21.69 -16.78
N ARG A 61 11.94 20.44 -16.41
CA ARG A 61 11.01 19.32 -16.50
C ARG A 61 11.47 18.14 -15.68
N PHE A 62 10.52 17.35 -15.22
CA PHE A 62 10.78 16.02 -14.68
C PHE A 62 9.76 15.03 -15.20
N ARG A 63 9.99 13.73 -14.99
CA ARG A 63 9.09 12.69 -15.47
C ARG A 63 8.98 11.51 -14.51
N VAL A 64 7.79 10.90 -14.52
CA VAL A 64 7.50 9.60 -13.92
C VAL A 64 7.00 8.69 -15.04
N ASN A 65 7.71 7.59 -15.29
CA ASN A 65 7.43 6.64 -16.37
C ASN A 65 7.06 5.27 -15.81
N PHE A 66 5.91 4.76 -16.21
CA PHE A 66 5.45 3.41 -15.93
C PHE A 66 5.92 2.52 -17.08
N SER A 67 7.02 1.82 -16.88
CA SER A 67 7.78 1.14 -17.95
C SER A 67 7.46 -0.35 -17.99
N CYS A 68 7.25 -0.90 -19.18
CA CYS A 68 6.87 -2.29 -19.40
C CYS A 68 8.04 -3.28 -19.42
N GLY A 69 9.23 -2.80 -19.08
CA GLY A 69 10.46 -3.58 -19.00
C GLY A 69 11.54 -2.78 -18.30
N GLN A 70 12.57 -3.48 -17.83
CA GLN A 70 13.73 -2.90 -17.14
C GLN A 70 14.89 -2.55 -18.09
N HIS A 71 14.72 -2.75 -19.41
CA HIS A 71 15.72 -2.46 -20.43
C HIS A 71 15.46 -1.11 -21.12
N GLU A 72 16.51 -0.53 -21.71
CA GLU A 72 16.38 0.70 -22.48
C GLU A 72 15.46 0.55 -23.68
N GLY A 73 14.58 1.53 -23.87
CA GLY A 73 13.62 1.54 -24.98
C GLY A 73 12.44 0.59 -24.81
N ALA A 74 12.24 0.03 -23.61
CA ALA A 74 11.00 -0.63 -23.25
C ALA A 74 9.80 0.32 -23.43
N ASP A 75 8.64 -0.27 -23.69
CA ASP A 75 7.39 0.47 -23.82
C ASP A 75 7.05 1.20 -22.51
N VAL A 76 6.35 2.33 -22.63
CA VAL A 76 5.94 3.17 -21.50
C VAL A 76 4.42 3.24 -21.50
N ALA A 77 3.79 2.59 -20.52
CA ALA A 77 2.34 2.57 -20.36
C ALA A 77 1.80 3.95 -20.01
N LEU A 78 2.50 4.67 -19.12
CA LEU A 78 2.19 6.05 -18.74
C LEU A 78 3.48 6.85 -18.64
N HIS A 79 3.55 7.94 -19.39
CA HIS A 79 4.55 8.99 -19.27
C HIS A 79 3.89 10.20 -18.65
N PHE A 80 4.21 10.50 -17.40
CA PHE A 80 3.79 11.71 -16.70
C PHE A 80 4.94 12.71 -16.73
N ASN A 81 4.77 13.87 -17.38
CA ASN A 81 5.87 14.81 -17.60
C ASN A 81 5.45 16.27 -17.40
N PRO A 82 5.61 16.79 -16.18
CA PRO A 82 5.55 18.22 -15.91
C PRO A 82 6.65 18.99 -16.63
N ARG A 83 6.26 20.01 -17.40
CA ARG A 83 7.10 20.88 -18.21
C ARG A 83 6.87 22.34 -17.80
N PHE A 84 7.85 22.93 -17.11
CA PHE A 84 7.80 24.30 -16.59
C PHE A 84 8.10 25.35 -17.66
N ASP A 85 8.70 24.94 -18.78
CA ASP A 85 8.95 25.79 -19.96
C ASP A 85 7.70 26.03 -20.83
N GLY A 86 6.59 25.34 -20.55
CA GLY A 86 5.30 25.56 -21.20
C GLY A 86 4.10 25.46 -20.27
N ASP A 87 4.36 25.57 -18.95
CA ASP A 87 3.37 25.53 -17.87
C ASP A 87 2.30 24.44 -18.04
N LYS A 88 2.72 23.20 -18.30
CA LYS A 88 1.81 22.09 -18.55
C LYS A 88 2.33 20.76 -18.05
N VAL A 89 1.42 19.85 -17.79
CA VAL A 89 1.74 18.43 -17.57
C VAL A 89 1.34 17.64 -18.81
N VAL A 90 2.30 16.92 -19.39
CA VAL A 90 2.08 16.05 -20.55
C VAL A 90 1.90 14.61 -20.10
N PHE A 91 0.94 13.94 -20.72
CA PHE A 91 0.62 12.53 -20.55
C PHE A 91 0.73 11.83 -21.91
N ASN A 92 1.38 10.67 -21.97
CA ASN A 92 1.44 9.87 -23.19
C ASN A 92 1.76 8.39 -22.87
N SER A 93 1.79 7.57 -23.91
CA SER A 93 2.35 6.22 -23.88
C SER A 93 3.32 6.05 -25.04
N MET A 94 4.31 5.18 -24.88
CA MET A 94 5.25 4.81 -25.93
C MET A 94 5.11 3.32 -26.22
N GLN A 95 4.91 2.94 -27.49
CA GLN A 95 4.86 1.55 -27.94
C GLN A 95 5.79 1.38 -29.15
N GLY A 96 6.65 0.36 -29.12
CA GLY A 96 7.61 0.11 -30.19
C GLY A 96 8.52 1.32 -30.48
N LYS A 97 8.96 2.01 -29.41
CA LYS A 97 9.80 3.22 -29.46
C LYS A 97 9.14 4.44 -30.15
N LYS A 98 7.82 4.44 -30.31
CA LYS A 98 7.06 5.56 -30.87
C LYS A 98 6.09 6.12 -29.84
N TRP A 99 6.13 7.42 -29.65
CA TRP A 99 5.17 8.13 -28.81
C TRP A 99 3.80 8.17 -29.48
N GLY A 100 2.75 7.93 -28.69
CA GLY A 100 1.36 8.07 -29.13
C GLY A 100 0.91 9.53 -29.16
N LYS A 101 -0.41 9.73 -29.21
CA LYS A 101 -1.03 11.06 -29.14
C LYS A 101 -0.81 11.68 -27.75
N GLU A 102 -0.17 12.84 -27.69
CA GLU A 102 -0.02 13.58 -26.42
C GLU A 102 -1.38 14.04 -25.89
N GLU A 103 -1.58 13.84 -24.60
CA GLU A 103 -2.59 14.51 -23.78
C GLU A 103 -1.87 15.53 -22.88
N HIS A 104 -2.51 16.65 -22.56
CA HIS A 104 -1.90 17.62 -21.66
C HIS A 104 -2.94 18.40 -20.87
N LYS A 105 -2.52 18.86 -19.70
CA LYS A 105 -3.28 19.79 -18.87
C LYS A 105 -2.42 21.02 -18.59
N GLY A 106 -2.94 22.20 -18.93
CA GLY A 106 -2.24 23.48 -18.78
C GLY A 106 -2.29 24.09 -17.37
N HIS A 107 -3.07 23.53 -16.45
CA HIS A 107 -3.01 23.94 -15.06
C HIS A 107 -1.84 23.21 -14.39
N MET A 108 -0.70 23.87 -14.21
CA MET A 108 0.46 23.31 -13.53
C MET A 108 0.19 23.17 -12.02
N PRO A 109 0.24 21.95 -11.44
CA PRO A 109 -0.01 21.76 -10.01
C PRO A 109 1.27 21.85 -9.16
N PHE A 110 2.42 22.06 -9.79
CA PHE A 110 3.74 22.10 -9.14
C PHE A 110 4.33 23.50 -9.18
N HIS A 111 5.02 23.90 -8.10
CA HIS A 111 5.70 25.18 -8.03
C HIS A 111 7.17 24.98 -7.72
N LYS A 112 8.01 25.79 -8.35
CA LYS A 112 9.46 25.82 -8.09
C LYS A 112 9.73 26.23 -6.64
N GLY A 113 10.66 25.52 -6.00
CA GLY A 113 11.01 25.65 -4.59
C GLY A 113 10.02 25.00 -3.62
N GLN A 114 8.98 24.30 -4.10
CA GLN A 114 7.98 23.67 -3.23
C GLN A 114 8.10 22.15 -3.22
N HIS A 115 7.65 21.58 -2.10
CA HIS A 115 7.39 20.15 -1.96
C HIS A 115 6.14 19.75 -2.74
N PHE A 116 6.09 18.50 -3.18
CA PHE A 116 4.92 17.93 -3.80
C PHE A 116 4.70 16.48 -3.37
N GLU A 117 3.45 16.06 -3.53
CA GLU A 117 3.01 14.68 -3.41
C GLU A 117 2.21 14.29 -4.66
N ILE A 118 2.49 13.12 -5.20
CA ILE A 118 1.75 12.55 -6.33
C ILE A 118 1.25 11.17 -5.92
N ILE A 119 -0.03 10.91 -6.20
CA ILE A 119 -0.61 9.57 -6.09
C ILE A 119 -1.13 9.18 -7.47
N PHE A 120 -0.59 8.09 -8.01
CA PHE A 120 -1.17 7.41 -9.16
C PHE A 120 -1.99 6.23 -8.67
N ILE A 121 -3.30 6.29 -8.83
CA ILE A 121 -4.23 5.21 -8.46
C ILE A 121 -4.53 4.41 -9.73
N VAL A 122 -4.25 3.11 -9.68
CA VAL A 122 -4.53 2.20 -10.79
C VAL A 122 -5.98 1.73 -10.68
N GLU A 123 -6.82 2.14 -11.62
CA GLU A 123 -8.18 1.62 -11.75
C GLU A 123 -8.29 0.65 -12.93
N ASN A 124 -9.48 0.09 -13.15
CA ASN A 124 -9.71 -0.92 -14.19
C ASN A 124 -9.45 -0.37 -15.60
N ASP A 125 -9.76 0.88 -15.87
CA ASP A 125 -9.74 1.51 -17.20
C ASP A 125 -8.81 2.72 -17.32
N ALA A 126 -8.29 3.25 -16.20
CA ALA A 126 -7.40 4.41 -16.20
C ALA A 126 -6.41 4.44 -15.03
N TYR A 127 -5.41 5.31 -15.16
CA TYR A 127 -4.63 5.84 -14.04
C TYR A 127 -5.24 7.16 -13.59
N LYS A 128 -5.71 7.23 -12.34
CA LYS A 128 -6.10 8.50 -11.71
C LYS A 128 -4.89 9.12 -11.03
N VAL A 129 -4.68 10.41 -11.28
CA VAL A 129 -3.56 11.18 -10.75
C VAL A 129 -4.10 12.21 -9.77
N VAL A 130 -3.59 12.16 -8.56
CA VAL A 130 -3.84 13.14 -7.49
C VAL A 130 -2.53 13.85 -7.22
N VAL A 131 -2.54 15.17 -7.13
CA VAL A 131 -1.36 15.97 -6.78
C VAL A 131 -1.71 16.84 -5.59
N ASN A 132 -0.89 16.79 -4.54
CA ASN A 132 -1.07 17.56 -3.29
C ASN A 132 -2.49 17.42 -2.70
N GLY A 133 -3.00 16.18 -2.66
CA GLY A 133 -4.33 15.85 -2.16
C GLY A 133 -5.50 16.22 -3.08
N GLN A 134 -5.25 16.85 -4.23
CA GLN A 134 -6.29 17.26 -5.17
C GLN A 134 -6.34 16.38 -6.42
N PRO A 135 -7.51 15.87 -6.84
CA PRO A 135 -7.65 15.16 -8.11
C PRO A 135 -7.17 16.03 -9.27
N TYR A 136 -6.24 15.49 -10.06
CA TYR A 136 -5.56 16.25 -11.10
C TYR A 136 -5.93 15.79 -12.52
N TYR A 137 -5.79 14.50 -12.81
CA TYR A 137 -6.00 13.99 -14.16
C TYR A 137 -6.41 12.52 -14.14
N GLU A 138 -7.03 12.05 -15.22
CA GLU A 138 -7.35 10.65 -15.44
C GLU A 138 -6.86 10.25 -16.83
N PHE A 139 -5.87 9.36 -16.90
CA PHE A 139 -5.28 8.90 -18.15
C PHE A 139 -5.73 7.47 -18.43
N ARG A 140 -6.53 7.27 -19.48
CA ARG A 140 -7.04 5.95 -19.86
C ARG A 140 -5.91 5.01 -20.28
N HIS A 141 -6.02 3.75 -19.87
CA HIS A 141 -5.04 2.72 -20.18
C HIS A 141 -4.91 2.54 -21.70
N ARG A 142 -3.73 2.80 -22.25
CA ARG A 142 -3.36 2.47 -23.64
C ARG A 142 -2.54 1.19 -23.75
N ILE A 143 -1.92 0.80 -22.64
CA ILE A 143 -1.21 -0.47 -22.44
C ILE A 143 -1.74 -1.04 -21.12
N PRO A 144 -2.00 -2.36 -21.03
CA PRO A 144 -2.47 -2.97 -19.79
C PRO A 144 -1.52 -2.70 -18.61
N PRO A 145 -2.02 -2.26 -17.44
CA PRO A 145 -1.18 -1.95 -16.28
C PRO A 145 -0.37 -3.15 -15.78
N GLN A 146 -0.84 -4.37 -16.05
CA GLN A 146 -0.14 -5.62 -15.72
C GLN A 146 1.19 -5.77 -16.45
N GLN A 147 1.40 -5.04 -17.55
CA GLN A 147 2.67 -5.06 -18.26
C GLN A 147 3.73 -4.16 -17.62
N VAL A 148 3.37 -3.27 -16.68
CA VAL A 148 4.31 -2.33 -16.05
C VAL A 148 5.22 -3.06 -15.07
N GLN A 149 6.51 -3.14 -15.37
CA GLN A 149 7.51 -3.86 -14.57
C GLN A 149 8.38 -2.93 -13.70
N ALA A 150 8.34 -1.62 -13.95
CA ALA A 150 9.08 -0.63 -13.17
C ALA A 150 8.45 0.76 -13.27
N VAL A 151 8.59 1.55 -12.21
CA VAL A 151 8.32 2.98 -12.20
C VAL A 151 9.65 3.73 -12.15
N ASN A 152 9.89 4.56 -13.16
CA ASN A 152 11.13 5.31 -13.34
C ASN A 152 10.88 6.79 -13.11
N VAL A 153 11.68 7.42 -12.26
CA VAL A 153 11.64 8.86 -11.99
C VAL A 153 12.94 9.47 -12.46
N ASP A 154 12.86 10.56 -13.24
CA ASP A 154 14.05 11.24 -13.77
C ASP A 154 13.77 12.71 -14.13
N GLY A 155 14.83 13.49 -14.36
CA GLY A 155 14.79 14.92 -14.68
C GLY A 155 15.02 15.81 -13.47
N ASP A 156 14.59 17.08 -13.57
CA ASP A 156 14.94 18.11 -12.59
C ASP A 156 13.98 18.11 -11.39
N LEU A 157 14.10 17.11 -10.51
CA LEU A 157 13.43 17.06 -9.20
C LEU A 157 14.40 16.55 -8.12
N GLU A 158 14.06 16.78 -6.85
CA GLU A 158 14.67 16.04 -5.73
C GLU A 158 13.66 14.99 -5.24
N LEU A 159 13.92 13.72 -5.54
CA LEU A 159 13.05 12.63 -5.11
C LEU A 159 13.32 12.31 -3.64
N GLN A 160 12.29 12.35 -2.79
CA GLN A 160 12.40 11.93 -1.38
C GLN A 160 12.00 10.46 -1.21
N SER A 161 10.85 10.08 -1.77
CA SER A 161 10.34 8.72 -1.66
C SER A 161 9.51 8.33 -2.88
N LEU A 162 9.54 7.05 -3.21
CA LEU A 162 8.58 6.41 -4.10
C LEU A 162 8.16 5.09 -3.47
N THR A 163 6.85 4.87 -3.31
CA THR A 163 6.30 3.67 -2.70
C THR A 163 5.21 3.08 -3.59
N VAL A 164 5.33 1.78 -3.88
CA VAL A 164 4.30 1.00 -4.56
C VAL A 164 3.43 0.35 -3.50
N ILE A 165 2.14 0.64 -3.54
CA ILE A 165 1.13 0.28 -2.55
C ILE A 165 0.15 -0.71 -3.16
N GLY A 166 -0.20 -1.76 -2.42
CA GLY A 166 -1.15 -2.79 -2.86
C GLY A 166 -0.51 -3.96 -3.62
N SER A 167 0.78 -4.25 -3.36
CA SER A 167 1.52 -5.35 -4.00
C SER A 167 0.73 -6.67 -4.02
N ALA A 168 0.76 -7.35 -5.16
CA ALA A 168 0.09 -8.62 -5.45
C ALA A 168 0.70 -9.81 -4.68
N MET A 169 0.88 -9.70 -3.36
CA MET A 169 1.10 -10.83 -2.45
C MET A 169 -0.25 -11.42 -1.98
N GLY A 170 -1.22 -11.52 -2.89
CA GLY A 170 -2.58 -11.98 -2.63
C GLY A 170 -3.06 -13.09 -3.57
N GLY A 171 -2.14 -13.78 -4.26
CA GLY A 171 -2.47 -14.86 -5.17
C GLY A 171 -1.37 -15.92 -5.24
N GLY A 172 -1.53 -17.00 -4.48
CA GLY A 172 -0.97 -18.33 -4.77
C GLY A 172 0.50 -18.43 -5.19
N GLY A 173 1.42 -17.99 -4.33
CA GLY A 173 2.85 -18.31 -4.45
C GLY A 173 3.32 -19.05 -3.22
N SER A 174 3.80 -20.28 -3.39
CA SER A 174 4.41 -21.10 -2.35
C SER A 174 5.50 -20.33 -1.62
N TRP A 175 5.22 -19.91 -0.38
CA TRP A 175 6.28 -19.64 0.59
C TRP A 175 7.00 -20.97 0.83
N LEU A 176 8.16 -21.16 0.19
CA LEU A 176 9.12 -22.13 0.69
C LEU A 176 9.49 -21.66 2.09
N GLN A 177 8.81 -22.21 3.09
CA GLN A 177 9.27 -22.20 4.46
C GLN A 177 10.71 -22.75 4.42
N PRO A 178 11.70 -22.11 5.05
CA PRO A 178 12.89 -22.87 5.43
C PRO A 178 12.40 -24.07 6.25
N PRO A 179 12.92 -25.29 6.01
CA PRO A 179 12.44 -26.45 6.76
C PRO A 179 12.62 -26.15 8.24
N CYS A 180 11.50 -26.02 8.96
CA CYS A 180 11.52 -26.11 10.40
C CYS A 180 12.04 -27.51 10.70
N SER A 181 13.28 -27.60 11.18
CA SER A 181 13.82 -28.81 11.77
C SER A 181 12.96 -29.13 12.98
N ASP A 182 12.07 -30.11 12.87
CA ASP A 182 11.36 -30.66 14.02
C ASP A 182 12.39 -31.14 15.05
N PRO A 183 12.28 -30.76 16.34
CA PRO A 183 13.04 -31.43 17.38
C PRO A 183 12.53 -32.87 17.49
N LEU A 184 13.48 -33.80 17.33
CA LEU A 184 13.38 -35.25 17.48
C LEU A 184 12.27 -35.70 18.45
N VAL A 185 11.27 -36.40 17.91
CA VAL A 185 10.32 -37.21 18.68
C VAL A 185 11.09 -38.37 19.31
N PRO A 186 11.10 -38.56 20.64
CA PRO A 186 11.67 -39.76 21.23
C PRO A 186 10.76 -40.96 20.92
N THR A 187 11.35 -42.03 20.39
CA THR A 187 10.69 -43.34 20.21
C THR A 187 10.11 -43.88 21.51
N PRO A 188 8.90 -44.46 21.53
CA PRO A 188 8.37 -45.12 22.71
C PRO A 188 9.03 -46.49 22.93
N LEU A 189 9.36 -46.79 24.20
CA LEU A 189 9.76 -48.10 24.69
C LEU A 189 8.55 -49.05 24.79
N PRO A 190 8.74 -50.38 24.73
CA PRO A 190 7.65 -51.35 24.75
C PRO A 190 6.92 -51.43 26.10
N GLU A 191 5.62 -51.68 26.01
CA GLU A 191 4.63 -51.74 27.09
C GLU A 191 4.88 -52.85 28.11
N ASN A 192 4.52 -52.57 29.37
CA ASN A 192 4.30 -53.56 30.44
C ASN A 192 2.82 -53.48 30.88
N PRO A 193 2.14 -54.61 31.19
CA PRO A 193 0.68 -54.69 31.14
C PRO A 193 0.01 -54.36 32.48
N GLU A 194 -1.29 -54.03 32.36
CA GLU A 194 -2.32 -53.98 33.39
C GLU A 194 -2.24 -52.90 34.47
N VAL A 195 -3.13 -51.89 34.37
CA VAL A 195 -4.27 -51.72 35.30
C VAL A 195 -5.43 -51.07 34.54
N LEU A 196 -6.58 -51.77 34.49
CA LEU A 196 -7.85 -51.33 33.93
C LEU A 196 -8.45 -50.15 34.72
N ALA A 197 -8.79 -49.06 34.03
CA ALA A 197 -9.77 -48.08 34.49
C ALA A 197 -10.85 -47.88 33.39
N PRO A 198 -12.15 -47.81 33.74
CA PRO A 198 -13.23 -47.86 32.77
C PRO A 198 -13.35 -46.56 31.97
N SER A 199 -13.60 -46.68 30.67
CA SER A 199 -13.89 -45.58 29.76
C SER A 199 -15.27 -44.97 30.04
N PRO A 200 -15.44 -43.64 29.97
CA PRO A 200 -16.76 -43.02 29.97
C PRO A 200 -17.50 -43.29 28.63
N PRO A 201 -18.84 -43.30 28.63
CA PRO A 201 -19.63 -43.72 27.48
C PRO A 201 -19.50 -42.75 26.30
N ALA A 202 -19.40 -43.33 25.10
CA ALA A 202 -19.41 -42.60 23.84
C ALA A 202 -20.80 -41.96 23.59
N LEU A 203 -20.83 -40.64 23.43
CA LEU A 203 -21.96 -39.98 22.78
C LEU A 203 -21.77 -40.08 21.27
N THR A 204 -22.66 -40.84 20.67
CA THR A 204 -22.81 -41.05 19.23
C THR A 204 -23.43 -39.83 18.55
N HIS A 205 -23.02 -39.66 17.29
CA HIS A 205 -23.66 -38.87 16.23
C HIS A 205 -23.52 -37.35 16.30
N TYR A 206 -22.51 -36.83 15.59
CA TYR A 206 -22.73 -35.66 14.73
C TYR A 206 -22.31 -36.01 13.31
N SER A 207 -23.29 -35.97 12.42
CA SER A 207 -23.14 -35.93 10.98
C SER A 207 -22.16 -34.82 10.61
N ARG A 208 -21.12 -35.16 9.82
CA ARG A 208 -20.28 -34.14 9.18
C ARG A 208 -21.06 -33.54 8.03
N ASP A 209 -21.82 -32.50 8.29
CA ASP A 209 -22.23 -31.61 7.22
C ASP A 209 -21.00 -30.87 6.68
N PRO A 210 -20.81 -30.78 5.36
CA PRO A 210 -19.74 -29.99 4.78
C PRO A 210 -19.95 -28.52 5.13
N ARG A 211 -19.00 -27.95 5.88
CA ARG A 211 -18.95 -26.53 6.18
C ARG A 211 -19.02 -25.74 4.85
N PRO A 212 -19.95 -24.78 4.68
CA PRO A 212 -19.97 -23.95 3.49
C PRO A 212 -18.64 -23.20 3.39
N PRO A 213 -18.10 -23.00 2.17
CA PRO A 213 -16.87 -22.24 2.00
C PRO A 213 -17.08 -20.83 2.56
N LEU A 214 -16.13 -20.37 3.39
CA LEU A 214 -16.06 -18.98 3.79
C LEU A 214 -16.01 -18.12 2.52
N PRO A 215 -16.81 -17.04 2.42
CA PRO A 215 -16.73 -16.15 1.28
C PRO A 215 -15.29 -15.63 1.17
N SER A 216 -14.72 -15.77 -0.03
CA SER A 216 -13.38 -15.33 -0.39
C SER A 216 -13.14 -13.91 0.11
N LEU A 217 -12.19 -13.75 1.03
CA LEU A 217 -11.78 -12.44 1.54
C LEU A 217 -11.09 -11.68 0.40
N SER A 218 -11.86 -10.90 -0.35
CA SER A 218 -11.33 -9.79 -1.13
C SER A 218 -10.60 -8.85 -0.17
N PRO A 219 -9.42 -8.29 -0.53
CA PRO A 219 -8.73 -7.34 0.33
C PRO A 219 -9.69 -6.20 0.68
N SER A 220 -10.06 -6.12 1.96
CA SER A 220 -11.05 -5.18 2.42
C SER A 220 -10.36 -3.82 2.58
N GLN A 221 -10.59 -2.91 1.63
CA GLN A 221 -10.06 -1.55 1.72
C GLN A 221 -10.80 -0.81 2.84
N LEU A 222 -10.17 -0.68 4.01
CA LEU A 222 -10.66 0.15 5.10
C LEU A 222 -10.13 1.58 4.93
N SER A 223 -11.02 2.58 4.93
CA SER A 223 -10.66 4.00 4.90
C SER A 223 -11.33 4.74 6.05
N ILE A 224 -10.56 5.53 6.78
CA ILE A 224 -11.04 6.39 7.86
C ILE A 224 -10.79 7.83 7.43
N ARG A 225 -11.85 8.63 7.35
CA ARG A 225 -11.77 10.05 6.98
C ARG A 225 -12.08 10.92 8.20
N CYS A 226 -11.16 11.81 8.57
CA CYS A 226 -11.39 12.79 9.61
C CYS A 226 -12.19 13.98 9.06
N GLY A 227 -13.39 14.23 9.58
CA GLY A 227 -14.16 15.45 9.33
C GLY A 227 -14.20 16.34 10.56
N ASN A 228 -14.81 17.53 10.47
CA ASN A 228 -14.79 18.52 11.56
C ASN A 228 -15.52 18.09 12.86
N GLN A 229 -16.43 17.11 12.79
CA GLN A 229 -17.25 16.68 13.94
C GLN A 229 -17.24 15.17 14.18
N ARG A 230 -16.76 14.39 13.22
CA ARG A 230 -16.81 12.93 13.25
C ARG A 230 -15.75 12.33 12.33
N PHE A 231 -15.31 11.12 12.67
CA PHE A 231 -14.67 10.22 11.72
C PHE A 231 -15.74 9.49 10.91
N LYS A 232 -15.48 9.29 9.62
CA LYS A 232 -16.29 8.47 8.72
C LYS A 232 -15.50 7.24 8.33
N VAL A 233 -16.04 6.05 8.59
CA VAL A 233 -15.36 4.78 8.30
C VAL A 233 -16.02 4.12 7.10
N PHE A 234 -15.20 3.69 6.15
CA PHE A 234 -15.62 3.03 4.92
C PHE A 234 -14.92 1.68 4.77
N ALA A 235 -15.63 0.66 4.31
CA ALA A 235 -15.04 -0.58 3.82
C ALA A 235 -15.40 -0.77 2.34
N ASN A 236 -14.41 -1.01 1.50
CA ASN A 236 -14.58 -1.19 0.05
C ASN A 236 -15.36 -0.02 -0.59
N GLY A 237 -15.09 1.20 -0.12
CA GLY A 237 -15.79 2.42 -0.55
C GLY A 237 -17.22 2.59 -0.01
N GLN A 238 -17.78 1.60 0.68
CA GLN A 238 -19.11 1.66 1.28
C GLN A 238 -19.04 2.23 2.70
N PRO A 239 -19.95 3.14 3.10
CA PRO A 239 -19.99 3.66 4.45
C PRO A 239 -20.34 2.53 5.43
N LEU A 240 -19.51 2.37 6.45
CA LEU A 240 -19.69 1.38 7.52
C LEU A 240 -20.41 2.01 8.70
N PHE A 241 -19.78 3.04 9.29
CA PHE A 241 -20.32 3.81 10.41
C PHE A 241 -19.61 5.15 10.57
N ASP A 242 -20.26 6.04 11.32
CA ASP A 242 -19.70 7.32 11.76
C ASP A 242 -19.31 7.23 13.24
N TYR A 243 -18.20 7.88 13.61
CA TYR A 243 -17.78 8.04 15.00
C TYR A 243 -17.66 9.53 15.33
N ASN A 244 -18.61 10.06 16.11
CA ASN A 244 -18.57 11.45 16.55
C ASN A 244 -17.33 11.73 17.40
N HIS A 245 -16.67 12.86 17.15
CA HIS A 245 -15.53 13.31 17.93
C HIS A 245 -15.96 13.48 19.38
N ARG A 246 -15.36 12.67 20.26
CA ARG A 246 -15.54 12.80 21.71
C ARG A 246 -14.43 13.61 22.36
N PHE A 247 -13.33 13.81 21.63
CA PHE A 247 -12.20 14.64 22.01
C PHE A 247 -12.25 15.93 21.20
N GLN A 248 -12.32 17.08 21.88
CA GLN A 248 -12.58 18.37 21.23
C GLN A 248 -11.34 18.95 20.52
N ASN A 249 -10.14 18.56 20.94
CA ASN A 249 -8.90 19.00 20.32
C ASN A 249 -8.30 17.91 19.43
N PHE A 250 -9.01 17.56 18.35
CA PHE A 250 -8.59 16.50 17.42
C PHE A 250 -7.23 16.79 16.75
N GLN A 251 -6.76 18.05 16.76
CA GLN A 251 -5.41 18.41 16.29
C GLN A 251 -4.27 17.89 17.19
N GLN A 252 -4.58 17.37 18.38
CA GLN A 252 -3.61 16.68 19.25
C GLN A 252 -3.60 15.16 19.05
N ILE A 253 -4.43 14.61 18.18
CA ILE A 253 -4.41 13.18 17.86
C ILE A 253 -3.25 12.94 16.89
N ASP A 254 -2.13 12.48 17.41
CA ASP A 254 -0.89 12.21 16.66
C ASP A 254 -0.57 10.71 16.54
N THR A 255 -1.35 9.86 17.22
CA THR A 255 -1.08 8.44 17.36
C THR A 255 -2.22 7.62 16.75
N LEU A 256 -1.87 6.75 15.80
CA LEU A 256 -2.75 5.73 15.25
C LEU A 256 -2.26 4.35 15.70
N GLU A 257 -3.09 3.62 16.45
CA GLU A 257 -2.83 2.25 16.88
C GLU A 257 -3.78 1.28 16.16
N ILE A 258 -3.22 0.25 15.54
CA ILE A 258 -3.96 -0.80 14.84
C ILE A 258 -3.45 -2.15 15.35
N SER A 259 -4.36 -3.00 15.83
CA SER A 259 -4.06 -4.32 16.38
C SER A 259 -5.00 -5.40 15.83
N GLY A 260 -4.53 -6.66 15.84
CA GLY A 260 -5.24 -7.82 15.28
C GLY A 260 -4.65 -8.32 13.95
N ASP A 261 -5.25 -9.37 13.39
CA ASP A 261 -4.84 -9.97 12.10
C ASP A 261 -5.29 -9.10 10.91
N VAL A 262 -4.60 -7.97 10.70
CA VAL A 262 -4.92 -6.99 9.65
C VAL A 262 -3.67 -6.73 8.79
N VAL A 263 -3.84 -6.75 7.47
CA VAL A 263 -2.82 -6.31 6.52
C VAL A 263 -3.08 -4.86 6.15
N LEU A 264 -2.28 -3.95 6.71
CA LEU A 264 -2.34 -2.52 6.43
C LEU A 264 -1.80 -2.21 5.03
N SER A 265 -2.63 -1.61 4.18
CA SER A 265 -2.24 -1.23 2.82
C SER A 265 -1.74 0.21 2.73
N PHE A 266 -2.43 1.18 3.34
CA PHE A 266 -1.95 2.56 3.47
C PHE A 266 -2.63 3.28 4.66
N VAL A 267 -1.96 4.30 5.20
CA VAL A 267 -2.50 5.26 6.16
C VAL A 267 -2.30 6.65 5.57
N GLN A 268 -3.38 7.42 5.43
CA GLN A 268 -3.34 8.81 4.97
C GLN A 268 -3.87 9.68 6.11
N PHE A 269 -3.10 10.71 6.50
CA PHE A 269 -3.45 11.68 7.54
C PHE A 269 -4.07 12.93 6.93
#